data_AF-A0A512NJ10-F1
#
_entry.id   AF-A0A512NJ10-F1
#
_cell.length_a   1.000
_cell.length_b   1.000
_cell.length_c   1.000
_cell.angle_alpha   90.00
_cell.angle_beta   90.00
_cell.angle_gamma   90.00
#
_symmetry.space_group_name_H-M   'P 1'
#
loop_
_entity.id
_entity.type
_entity.pdbx_description
1 polymer ?
#
loop_
_entity_poly.entity_id
_entity_poly.type
_entity_poly.pdbx_seq_one_letter_code
_entity_poly.pdbx_strand_id
1 'polypeptide(L)'
;MPGLGMQDANPSAPDNVTTSFALPTSSTGGHGHGIVVESCALAWTVGSLVRRRTFDDIAAMELELERSAEEPFVRCDILFTEGECLGMLIELNRAKDIAIYRAFVTELFERLGPAQRQRIIFREGASPASRVLSIVLCVVLLLTLLGVLLFGVASGAFFEEENAWLGIPLVLLFVFVLSGILRRTLKSEQKTYDPETLSQRCLP
;
A
#
# COMPACT_ATOMS: atom_id res chain seq x y z
N MET A 1 -21.85 3.82 65.07
CA MET A 1 -20.41 3.83 65.37
C MET A 1 -19.94 2.39 65.53
N PRO A 2 -18.69 2.01 65.19
CA PRO A 2 -18.02 2.11 63.87
C PRO A 2 -17.30 0.77 63.49
N GLY A 3 -16.68 0.73 62.29
CA GLY A 3 -15.79 -0.35 61.82
C GLY A 3 -15.82 -0.46 60.28
N LEU A 4 -15.15 0.40 59.50
CA LEU A 4 -13.69 0.55 59.23
C LEU A 4 -13.07 -0.68 58.55
N GLY A 5 -12.61 -0.47 57.31
CA GLY A 5 -11.86 -1.41 56.47
C GLY A 5 -12.56 -1.61 55.12
N MET A 6 -11.95 -1.42 53.95
CA MET A 6 -10.56 -1.13 53.63
C MET A 6 -10.59 -0.52 52.23
N GLN A 7 -9.79 0.52 52.08
CA GLN A 7 -9.63 1.33 50.88
C GLN A 7 -8.71 0.55 49.93
N ASP A 8 -9.25 -0.27 49.04
CA ASP A 8 -8.49 -0.77 47.90
C ASP A 8 -8.40 0.37 46.88
N ALA A 9 -7.44 1.25 47.14
CA ALA A 9 -6.85 2.12 46.15
C ALA A 9 -6.29 1.23 45.03
N ASN A 10 -7.11 0.99 44.01
CA ASN A 10 -6.60 0.54 42.73
C ASN A 10 -5.61 1.62 42.27
N PRO A 11 -4.31 1.32 42.11
CA PRO A 11 -3.36 2.32 41.66
C PRO A 11 -3.75 2.70 40.24
N SER A 12 -4.33 3.89 40.09
CA SER A 12 -4.50 4.57 38.82
C SER A 12 -3.16 4.55 38.11
N ALA A 13 -3.01 3.66 37.14
CA ALA A 13 -1.91 3.71 36.20
C ALA A 13 -1.93 5.11 35.56
N PRO A 14 -0.76 5.74 35.35
CA PRO A 14 -0.69 7.09 34.82
C PRO A 14 -1.50 7.15 33.53
N ASP A 15 -2.28 8.23 33.36
CA ASP A 15 -3.10 8.52 32.19
C ASP A 15 -2.29 8.31 30.90
N ASN A 16 -2.31 7.09 30.37
CA ASN A 16 -1.73 6.79 29.09
C ASN A 16 -2.70 7.37 28.09
N VAL A 17 -2.34 8.51 27.50
CA VAL A 17 -3.11 9.12 26.42
C VAL A 17 -3.24 8.07 25.33
N THR A 18 -4.45 7.57 25.14
CA THR A 18 -4.72 6.42 24.29
C THR A 18 -5.69 6.85 23.22
N THR A 19 -5.27 6.82 21.95
CA THR A 19 -6.12 7.19 20.81
C THR A 19 -6.47 5.95 20.01
N SER A 20 -7.76 5.71 19.76
CA SER A 20 -8.25 4.51 19.09
C SER A 20 -8.78 4.83 17.69
N PHE A 21 -8.42 4.00 16.72
CA PHE A 21 -8.71 4.17 15.29
C PHE A 21 -9.34 2.91 14.72
N ALA A 22 -10.56 3.03 14.19
CA ALA A 22 -11.24 1.94 13.50
C ALA A 22 -10.76 1.82 12.05
N LEU A 23 -9.63 1.15 11.84
CA LEU A 23 -9.04 0.90 10.52
C LEU A 23 -9.15 -0.58 10.12
N PRO A 24 -9.46 -0.90 8.85
CA PRO A 24 -9.32 -2.26 8.35
C PRO A 24 -7.84 -2.66 8.34
N THR A 25 -7.51 -3.75 9.03
CA THR A 25 -6.16 -4.32 9.00
C THR A 25 -6.17 -5.64 8.26
N SER A 26 -5.11 -5.92 7.52
CA SER A 26 -4.89 -7.20 6.84
C SER A 26 -4.93 -8.40 7.79
N SER A 27 -4.66 -8.19 9.08
CA SER A 27 -4.70 -9.22 10.13
C SER A 27 -6.08 -9.47 10.73
N THR A 28 -7.09 -8.61 10.52
CA THR A 28 -8.39 -8.70 11.22
C THR A 28 -9.48 -9.45 10.48
N GLY A 29 -9.27 -9.91 9.23
CA GLY A 29 -10.25 -10.74 8.51
C GLY A 29 -11.64 -10.10 8.34
N GLY A 30 -11.72 -8.77 8.42
CA GLY A 30 -12.98 -8.04 8.44
C GLY A 30 -12.92 -6.85 9.39
N HIS A 31 -13.85 -5.91 9.20
CA HIS A 31 -14.02 -4.70 10.00
C HIS A 31 -14.31 -5.05 11.47
N GLY A 32 -13.26 -5.17 12.30
CA GLY A 32 -13.38 -5.44 13.73
C GLY A 32 -12.20 -4.87 14.50
N HIS A 33 -12.46 -3.79 15.26
CA HIS A 33 -11.65 -3.24 16.36
C HIS A 33 -10.15 -3.08 16.08
N GLY A 34 -9.72 -1.91 15.57
CA GLY A 34 -9.47 -0.76 16.43
C GLY A 34 -7.97 -0.71 16.78
N ILE A 35 -7.14 -0.14 15.91
CA ILE A 35 -5.73 0.12 16.22
C ILE A 35 -5.71 1.19 17.30
N VAL A 36 -4.96 0.94 18.36
CA VAL A 36 -4.81 1.83 19.49
C VAL A 36 -3.37 2.32 19.53
N VAL A 37 -3.21 3.64 19.50
CA VAL A 37 -1.93 4.31 19.66
C VAL A 37 -1.78 4.73 21.13
N GLU A 38 -0.85 4.08 21.83
CA GLU A 38 -0.47 4.38 23.21
C GLU A 38 0.76 5.30 23.24
N SER A 39 1.17 5.75 24.42
CA SER A 39 2.27 6.73 24.59
C SER A 39 3.59 6.26 23.99
N CYS A 40 3.86 4.94 23.99
CA CYS A 40 5.10 4.34 23.51
C CYS A 40 4.89 3.04 22.71
N ALA A 41 3.65 2.71 22.36
CA ALA A 41 3.29 1.43 21.78
C ALA A 41 2.10 1.52 20.82
N LEU A 42 2.01 0.54 19.94
CA LEU A 42 0.82 0.21 19.16
C LEU A 42 0.19 -1.03 19.75
N ALA A 43 -1.12 -0.99 19.97
CA ALA A 43 -1.92 -2.16 20.25
C ALA A 43 -2.98 -2.35 19.16
N TRP A 44 -3.23 -3.60 18.78
CA TRP A 44 -4.26 -3.92 17.79
C TRP A 44 -4.82 -5.30 18.09
N THR A 45 -5.98 -5.62 17.53
CA THR A 45 -6.57 -6.95 17.68
C THR A 45 -6.37 -7.78 16.43
N VAL A 46 -6.14 -9.07 16.61
CA VAL A 46 -6.06 -10.09 15.55
C VAL A 46 -7.01 -11.21 15.96
N GLY A 47 -8.22 -11.19 15.43
CA GLY A 47 -9.31 -12.04 15.94
C GLY A 47 -9.61 -11.71 17.40
N SER A 48 -9.45 -12.68 18.30
CA SER A 48 -9.65 -12.50 19.75
C SER A 48 -8.38 -12.11 20.52
N LEU A 49 -7.23 -12.04 19.86
CA LEU A 49 -5.94 -11.76 20.50
C LEU A 49 -5.60 -10.27 20.41
N VAL A 50 -5.30 -9.65 21.54
CA VAL A 50 -4.72 -8.31 21.59
C VAL A 50 -3.21 -8.44 21.40
N ARG A 51 -2.70 -7.83 20.33
CA ARG A 51 -1.27 -7.64 20.07
C ARG A 51 -0.86 -6.26 20.55
N ARG A 52 0.36 -6.15 21.07
CA ARG A 52 0.94 -4.89 21.54
C ARG A 52 2.43 -4.90 21.28
N ARG A 53 2.95 -3.87 20.61
CA ARG A 53 4.37 -3.70 20.29
C ARG A 53 4.81 -2.27 20.58
N THR A 54 6.04 -2.10 21.07
CA THR A 54 6.60 -0.77 21.32
C THR A 54 7.03 -0.11 20.02
N PHE A 55 7.13 1.22 20.00
CA PHE A 55 7.64 1.92 18.83
C PHE A 55 9.10 1.59 18.52
N ASP A 56 9.89 1.23 19.54
CA ASP A 56 11.30 0.84 19.35
C ASP A 56 11.46 -0.47 18.56
N ASP A 57 10.43 -1.33 18.64
CA ASP A 57 10.34 -2.60 17.91
C ASP A 57 9.94 -2.42 16.44
N ILE A 58 9.61 -1.20 15.99
CA ILE A 58 9.34 -0.94 14.58
C ILE A 58 10.64 -0.99 13.80
N ALA A 59 10.82 -2.01 12.98
CA ALA A 59 11.96 -2.18 12.10
C ALA A 59 11.86 -1.25 10.88
N ALA A 60 10.68 -1.21 10.26
CA ALA A 60 10.40 -0.36 9.11
C ALA A 60 8.91 -0.02 9.05
N MET A 61 8.58 1.11 8.44
CA MET A 61 7.20 1.49 8.14
C MET A 61 7.14 1.93 6.68
N GLU A 62 6.31 1.27 5.88
CA GLU A 62 6.10 1.61 4.48
C GLU A 62 4.71 2.21 4.29
N LEU A 63 4.66 3.40 3.72
CA LEU A 63 3.44 4.12 3.41
C LEU A 63 3.35 4.24 1.89
N GLU A 64 2.36 3.59 1.29
CA GLU A 64 2.15 3.55 -0.16
C GLU A 64 0.87 4.28 -0.56
N LEU A 65 0.96 5.14 -1.56
CA LEU A 65 -0.16 5.90 -2.11
C LEU A 65 -0.28 5.67 -3.62
N GLU A 66 -1.37 5.04 -4.04
CA GLU A 66 -1.69 4.71 -5.43
C GLU A 66 -2.97 5.44 -5.84
N ARG A 67 -2.84 6.60 -6.53
CA ARG A 67 -3.98 7.40 -6.98
C ARG A 67 -4.46 7.07 -8.40
N SER A 68 -3.67 6.34 -9.17
CA SER A 68 -3.89 6.13 -10.60
C SER A 68 -4.35 4.72 -10.96
N ALA A 69 -4.54 3.85 -9.98
CA ALA A 69 -5.15 2.54 -10.18
C ALA A 69 -6.66 2.67 -10.43
N GLU A 70 -7.24 1.62 -11.02
CA GLU A 70 -8.70 1.48 -11.19
C GLU A 70 -9.42 1.60 -9.85
N GLU A 71 -8.83 1.02 -8.80
CA GLU A 71 -9.22 1.20 -7.41
C GLU A 71 -8.09 1.93 -6.67
N PRO A 72 -8.18 3.26 -6.51
CA PRO A 72 -7.14 4.03 -5.85
C PRO A 72 -7.09 3.68 -4.36
N PHE A 73 -5.89 3.55 -3.80
CA PHE A 73 -5.71 3.10 -2.42
C PHE A 73 -4.57 3.80 -1.68
N VAL A 74 -4.62 3.70 -0.36
CA VAL A 74 -3.52 4.00 0.55
C VAL A 74 -3.22 2.75 1.36
N ARG A 75 -1.95 2.40 1.47
CA ARG A 75 -1.49 1.26 2.24
C ARG A 75 -0.45 1.72 3.26
N CYS A 76 -0.52 1.18 4.46
CA CYS A 76 0.48 1.36 5.50
C CYS A 76 0.87 -0.01 6.04
N ASP A 77 2.12 -0.40 5.85
CA ASP A 77 2.68 -1.61 6.44
C ASP A 77 3.68 -1.22 7.52
N ILE A 78 3.48 -1.73 8.74
CA ILE A 78 4.42 -1.58 9.85
C ILE A 78 5.07 -2.94 10.09
N LEU A 79 6.37 -3.03 9.85
CA LEU A 79 7.17 -4.23 10.08
C LEU A 79 7.87 -4.13 11.43
N PHE A 80 7.67 -5.13 12.28
CA PHE A 80 8.33 -5.25 13.58
C PHE A 80 9.60 -6.10 13.49
N THR A 81 10.53 -5.97 14.45
CA THR A 81 11.83 -6.67 14.38
C THR A 81 11.71 -8.19 14.38
N GLU A 82 10.66 -8.73 14.99
CA GLU A 82 10.34 -10.17 15.01
C GLU A 82 9.74 -10.69 13.68
N GLY A 83 9.63 -9.84 12.66
CA GLY A 83 9.05 -10.19 11.35
C GLY A 83 7.53 -10.15 11.30
N GLU A 84 6.87 -9.76 12.40
CA GLU A 84 5.43 -9.47 12.40
C GLU A 84 5.14 -8.22 11.57
N CYS A 85 4.04 -8.23 10.82
CA CYS A 85 3.63 -7.10 9.97
C CYS A 85 2.19 -6.69 10.27
N LEU A 86 1.99 -5.42 10.58
CA LEU A 86 0.67 -4.79 10.67
C LEU A 86 0.42 -3.99 9.38
N GLY A 87 -0.33 -4.58 8.46
CA GLY A 87 -0.73 -3.93 7.21
C GLY A 87 -2.14 -3.35 7.29
N MET A 88 -2.32 -2.11 6.84
CA MET A 88 -3.59 -1.42 6.66
C MET A 88 -3.77 -1.08 5.18
N LEU A 89 -4.96 -1.31 4.63
CA LEU A 89 -5.30 -0.97 3.25
C LEU A 89 -6.63 -0.21 3.22
N ILE A 90 -6.60 0.99 2.65
CA ILE A 90 -7.73 1.92 2.60
C ILE A 90 -7.99 2.30 1.15
N GLU A 91 -9.20 2.03 0.66
CA GLU A 91 -9.66 2.53 -0.64
C GLU A 91 -9.89 4.05 -0.57
N LEU A 92 -9.32 4.80 -1.51
CA LEU A 92 -9.47 6.26 -1.60
C LEU A 92 -10.89 6.72 -1.96
N ASN A 93 -11.80 5.79 -2.26
CA ASN A 93 -13.22 6.08 -2.49
C ASN A 93 -14.02 6.21 -1.18
N ARG A 94 -13.44 5.84 -0.03
CA ARG A 94 -14.10 5.86 1.29
C ARG A 94 -13.61 7.03 2.15
N ALA A 95 -14.18 8.21 1.95
CA ALA A 95 -13.76 9.45 2.63
C ALA A 95 -13.66 9.36 4.16
N LYS A 96 -14.56 8.60 4.81
CA LYS A 96 -14.53 8.38 6.26
C LYS A 96 -13.29 7.60 6.71
N ASP A 97 -12.96 6.53 6.00
CA ASP A 97 -11.82 5.67 6.34
C ASP A 97 -10.49 6.41 6.09
N ILE A 98 -10.45 7.25 5.05
CA ILE A 98 -9.31 8.14 4.77
C ILE A 98 -9.09 9.14 5.91
N ALA A 99 -10.16 9.74 6.44
CA ALA A 99 -10.05 10.69 7.55
C ALA A 99 -9.53 10.01 8.84
N ILE A 100 -10.00 8.79 9.13
CA ILE A 100 -9.53 7.99 10.27
C ILE A 100 -8.05 7.61 10.06
N TYR A 101 -7.69 7.18 8.85
CA TYR A 101 -6.33 6.82 8.49
C TYR A 101 -5.39 8.01 8.63
N ARG A 102 -5.82 9.19 8.18
CA ARG A 102 -5.08 10.45 8.32
C ARG A 102 -4.80 10.75 9.78
N ALA A 103 -5.82 10.70 10.63
CA ALA A 103 -5.68 10.95 12.05
C ALA A 103 -4.75 9.93 12.72
N PHE A 104 -4.82 8.66 12.32
CA PHE A 104 -3.93 7.61 12.79
C PHE A 104 -2.47 7.88 12.43
N VAL A 105 -2.17 8.17 11.16
CA VAL A 105 -0.78 8.44 10.71
C VAL A 105 -0.22 9.67 11.40
N THR A 106 -1.03 10.74 11.56
CA THR A 106 -0.62 11.94 12.30
C THR A 106 -0.28 11.62 13.75
N GLU A 107 -1.18 10.95 14.48
CA GLU A 107 -0.98 10.59 15.88
C GLU A 107 0.25 9.68 16.07
N LEU A 108 0.40 8.69 15.20
CA LEU A 108 1.57 7.80 15.20
C LEU A 108 2.85 8.60 14.97
N PHE A 109 2.89 9.45 13.94
CA PHE A 109 4.07 10.25 13.61
C PHE A 109 4.47 11.20 14.73
N GLU A 110 3.50 11.86 15.38
CA GLU A 110 3.75 12.74 16.51
C GLU A 110 4.40 12.02 17.69
N ARG A 111 4.01 10.77 17.94
CA ARG A 111 4.54 9.95 19.05
C ARG A 111 5.84 9.22 18.71
N LEU A 112 6.13 9.00 17.43
CA LEU A 112 7.42 8.47 17.01
C LEU A 112 8.53 9.51 17.26
N GLY A 113 9.60 9.06 17.92
CA GLY A 113 10.81 9.87 18.08
C GLY A 113 11.57 10.05 16.76
N PRO A 114 12.55 10.96 16.71
CA PRO A 114 13.29 11.27 15.48
C PRO A 114 14.02 10.06 14.89
N ALA A 115 14.56 9.17 15.74
CA ALA A 115 15.23 7.96 15.29
C ALA A 115 14.27 6.95 14.65
N GLN A 116 13.03 6.86 15.14
CA GLN A 116 12.01 5.97 14.59
C GLN A 116 11.41 6.54 13.29
N ARG A 117 11.26 7.86 13.18
CA ARG A 117 10.78 8.53 11.95
C ARG A 117 11.68 8.29 10.74
N GLN A 118 12.98 8.14 10.94
CA GLN A 118 13.93 7.80 9.87
C GLN A 118 13.71 6.39 9.28
N ARG A 119 12.97 5.52 9.98
CA ARG A 119 12.62 4.17 9.52
C ARG A 119 11.36 4.15 8.64
N ILE A 120 10.71 5.31 8.46
CA ILE A 120 9.51 5.45 7.65
C ILE A 120 9.90 5.73 6.19
N ILE A 121 9.43 4.89 5.29
CA ILE A 121 9.62 5.01 3.84
C ILE A 121 8.27 5.35 3.22
N PHE A 122 8.14 6.56 2.66
CA PHE A 122 6.96 6.93 1.88
C PHE A 122 7.19 6.65 0.40
N ARG A 123 6.28 5.88 -0.22
CA ARG A 123 6.28 5.52 -1.63
C ARG A 123 5.00 6.03 -2.30
N GLU A 124 5.14 6.80 -3.37
CA GLU A 124 4.00 7.25 -4.17
C GLU A 124 4.10 6.72 -5.61
N GLY A 125 2.97 6.26 -6.13
CA GLY A 125 2.84 5.75 -7.49
C GLY A 125 2.70 4.24 -7.56
N ALA A 126 2.69 3.71 -8.78
CA ALA A 126 2.30 2.33 -9.01
C ALA A 126 3.18 1.31 -8.31
N SER A 127 2.53 0.36 -7.61
CA SER A 127 3.22 -0.69 -6.88
C SER A 127 4.18 -1.46 -7.80
N PRO A 128 5.35 -1.90 -7.30
CA PRO A 128 6.35 -2.58 -8.12
C PRO A 128 5.80 -3.90 -8.69
N ALA A 129 4.94 -4.60 -7.94
CA ALA A 129 4.30 -5.83 -8.40
C ALA A 129 3.35 -5.58 -9.59
N SER A 130 2.51 -4.54 -9.51
CA SER A 130 1.62 -4.13 -10.62
C SER A 130 2.42 -3.75 -11.86
N ARG A 131 3.51 -3.01 -11.69
CA ARG A 131 4.41 -2.65 -12.80
C ARG A 131 5.06 -3.86 -13.45
N VAL A 132 5.59 -4.79 -12.65
CA VAL A 132 6.21 -6.02 -13.17
C VAL A 132 5.19 -6.85 -13.93
N LEU A 133 3.98 -7.02 -13.40
CA LEU A 133 2.91 -7.74 -14.08
C LEU A 133 2.53 -7.07 -15.42
N SER A 134 2.38 -5.75 -15.42
CA SER A 134 2.10 -4.97 -16.63
C SER A 134 3.21 -5.10 -17.69
N ILE A 135 4.47 -5.04 -17.27
CA ILE A 135 5.64 -5.24 -18.14
C ILE A 135 5.63 -6.64 -18.73
N VAL A 136 5.46 -7.67 -17.91
CA VAL A 136 5.44 -9.07 -18.35
C VAL A 136 4.32 -9.29 -19.36
N LEU A 137 3.11 -8.81 -19.07
CA LEU A 137 1.97 -8.92 -19.98
C LEU A 137 2.24 -8.23 -21.33
N CYS A 138 2.80 -7.01 -21.30
CA CYS A 138 3.16 -6.30 -22.52
C CYS A 138 4.21 -7.04 -23.34
N VAL A 139 5.25 -7.59 -22.70
CA VAL A 139 6.31 -8.36 -23.38
C VAL A 139 5.74 -9.63 -24.01
N VAL A 140 4.90 -10.38 -23.29
CA VAL A 140 4.25 -11.59 -23.82
C VAL A 140 3.36 -11.27 -25.02
N LEU A 141 2.56 -10.19 -24.95
CA LEU A 141 1.73 -9.73 -26.07
C LEU A 141 2.58 -9.34 -27.28
N LEU A 142 3.68 -8.62 -27.07
CA LEU A 142 4.60 -8.24 -28.15
C LEU A 142 5.24 -9.46 -28.82
N LEU A 143 5.69 -10.45 -28.04
CA LEU A 143 6.25 -11.70 -28.57
C LEU A 143 5.21 -12.50 -29.35
N THR A 144 3.97 -12.54 -28.85
CA THR A 144 2.85 -13.22 -29.51
C THR A 144 2.53 -12.56 -30.85
N LEU A 145 2.43 -11.23 -30.89
CA LEU A 145 2.20 -10.46 -32.11
C LEU A 145 3.34 -10.63 -33.12
N LEU A 146 4.58 -10.63 -32.66
CA LEU A 146 5.75 -10.90 -33.51
C LEU A 146 5.69 -12.32 -34.09
N GLY A 147 5.30 -13.31 -33.29
CA GLY A 147 5.10 -14.69 -33.74
C GLY A 147 4.02 -14.81 -34.82
N VAL A 148 2.88 -14.15 -34.64
CA VAL A 148 1.81 -14.07 -35.65
C VAL A 148 2.31 -13.44 -36.94
N LEU A 149 3.09 -12.36 -36.84
CA LEU A 149 3.61 -11.66 -38.01
C LEU A 149 4.64 -12.50 -38.77
N LEU A 150 5.57 -13.15 -38.06
CA LEU A 150 6.55 -14.06 -38.66
C LEU A 150 5.86 -15.27 -39.30
N PHE A 151 4.88 -15.86 -38.63
CA PHE A 151 4.12 -16.99 -39.16
C PHE A 151 3.36 -16.60 -40.43
N GLY A 152 2.62 -15.49 -40.41
CA GLY A 152 1.84 -15.04 -41.58
C GLY A 152 2.71 -14.62 -42.78
N VAL A 153 3.93 -14.12 -42.54
CA VAL A 153 4.91 -13.86 -43.61
C VAL A 153 5.50 -15.17 -44.13
N ALA A 154 5.91 -16.08 -43.25
CA ALA A 154 6.53 -17.35 -43.63
C ALA A 154 5.57 -18.32 -44.33
N SER A 155 4.30 -18.33 -43.93
CA SER A 155 3.25 -19.14 -44.55
C SER A 155 2.69 -18.54 -45.84
N GLY A 156 3.04 -17.29 -46.17
CA GLY A 156 2.47 -16.58 -47.32
C GLY A 156 1.04 -16.06 -47.08
N ALA A 157 0.42 -16.36 -45.94
CA ALA A 157 -0.99 -16.06 -45.66
C ALA A 157 -1.36 -14.58 -45.78
N PHE A 158 -0.44 -13.65 -45.49
CA PHE A 158 -0.69 -12.21 -45.68
C PHE A 158 -0.81 -11.77 -47.14
N PHE A 159 -0.38 -12.61 -48.08
CA PHE A 159 -0.33 -12.30 -49.51
C PHE A 159 -1.30 -13.16 -50.34
N GLU A 160 -1.85 -14.24 -49.77
CA GLU A 160 -2.78 -15.14 -50.46
C GLU A 160 -4.24 -14.65 -50.42
N GLU A 161 -4.68 -14.04 -49.32
CA GLU A 161 -6.05 -13.54 -49.18
C GLU A 161 -6.18 -12.06 -49.54
N GLU A 162 -7.26 -11.72 -50.24
CA GLU A 162 -7.60 -10.34 -50.61
C GLU A 162 -7.75 -9.51 -49.32
N ASN A 163 -6.87 -8.52 -49.14
CA ASN A 163 -6.78 -7.63 -47.98
C ASN A 163 -6.05 -8.17 -46.73
N ALA A 164 -5.52 -9.40 -46.72
CA ALA A 164 -4.77 -9.90 -45.55
C ALA A 164 -3.50 -9.08 -45.25
N TRP A 165 -2.95 -8.40 -46.25
CA TRP A 165 -1.85 -7.44 -46.10
C TRP A 165 -2.17 -6.28 -45.14
N LEU A 166 -3.45 -5.95 -44.92
CA LEU A 166 -3.90 -4.97 -43.91
C LEU A 166 -3.65 -5.43 -42.47
N GLY A 167 -3.41 -6.72 -42.24
CA GLY A 167 -2.97 -7.24 -40.95
C GLY A 167 -1.61 -6.70 -40.52
N ILE A 168 -0.71 -6.42 -41.47
CA ILE A 168 0.63 -5.90 -41.19
C ILE A 168 0.58 -4.51 -40.52
N PRO A 169 -0.05 -3.47 -41.11
CA PRO A 169 -0.14 -2.16 -40.47
C PRO A 169 -0.94 -2.21 -39.15
N LEU A 170 -1.93 -3.09 -39.02
CA LEU A 170 -2.66 -3.26 -37.76
C LEU A 170 -1.75 -3.79 -36.64
N VAL A 171 -0.94 -4.82 -36.92
CA VAL A 171 0.02 -5.36 -35.95
C VAL A 171 1.08 -4.31 -35.59
N LEU A 172 1.59 -3.56 -36.57
CA LEU A 172 2.54 -2.46 -36.31
C LEU A 172 1.94 -1.38 -35.40
N LEU A 173 0.67 -1.02 -35.61
CA LEU A 173 -0.04 -0.08 -34.74
C LEU A 173 -0.17 -0.63 -33.31
N PHE A 174 -0.51 -1.91 -33.15
CA PHE A 174 -0.54 -2.58 -31.85
C PHE A 174 0.81 -2.57 -31.15
N VAL A 175 1.89 -2.90 -31.88
CA VAL A 175 3.26 -2.85 -31.34
C VAL A 175 3.63 -1.43 -30.91
N PHE A 176 3.25 -0.40 -31.68
CA PHE A 176 3.48 0.99 -31.33
C PHE A 176 2.76 1.39 -30.03
N VAL A 177 1.48 1.04 -29.90
CA VAL A 177 0.68 1.32 -28.70
C VAL A 177 1.25 0.60 -27.48
N LEU A 178 1.55 -0.70 -27.59
CA LEU A 178 2.14 -1.50 -26.52
C LEU A 178 3.52 -0.97 -26.10
N SER A 179 4.35 -0.56 -27.07
CA SER A 179 5.64 0.07 -26.79
C SER A 179 5.49 1.40 -26.05
N GLY A 180 4.46 2.19 -26.40
CA GLY A 180 4.10 3.42 -25.70
C GLY A 180 3.67 3.18 -24.26
N ILE A 181 2.84 2.16 -24.02
CA ILE A 181 2.42 1.74 -22.67
C ILE A 181 3.64 1.28 -21.88
N LEU A 182 4.48 0.39 -22.43
CA LEU A 182 5.68 -0.11 -21.79
C LEU A 182 6.64 1.03 -21.41
N ARG A 183 6.86 1.98 -22.32
CA ARG A 183 7.69 3.17 -22.05
C ARG A 183 7.11 4.03 -20.94
N ARG A 184 5.78 4.17 -20.86
CA ARG A 184 5.11 4.91 -19.78
C ARG A 184 5.23 4.19 -18.44
N THR A 185 5.08 2.86 -18.43
CA THR A 185 5.24 2.02 -17.23
C THR A 185 6.68 2.07 -16.72
N LEU A 186 7.68 1.99 -17.62
CA LEU A 186 9.10 2.09 -17.26
C LEU A 186 9.51 3.49 -16.76
N LYS A 187 8.88 4.55 -17.27
CA LYS A 187 9.11 5.93 -16.82
C LYS A 187 8.37 6.30 -15.54
N SER A 188 7.31 5.56 -15.20
CA SER A 188 6.65 5.70 -13.91
C SER A 188 7.65 5.16 -12.89
N GLU A 189 8.43 6.03 -12.26
CA GLU A 189 9.23 5.66 -11.09
C GLU A 189 8.36 5.80 -9.84
N GLN A 190 8.59 4.93 -8.85
CA GLN A 190 7.92 5.05 -7.55
C GLN A 190 8.75 6.09 -6.81
N LYS A 191 8.16 7.25 -6.52
CA LYS A 191 8.91 8.31 -5.84
C LYS A 191 8.99 7.92 -4.37
N THR A 192 10.21 7.72 -3.89
CA THR A 192 10.48 7.62 -2.46
C THR A 192 10.65 9.03 -1.93
N TYR A 193 9.95 9.37 -0.86
CA TYR A 193 10.07 10.69 -0.24
C TYR A 193 10.67 10.59 1.15
N ASP A 194 11.35 11.66 1.52
CA ASP A 194 11.84 11.88 2.86
C ASP A 194 10.66 11.97 3.84
N PRO A 195 10.65 11.17 4.93
CA PRO A 195 9.60 11.16 5.94
C PRO A 195 9.36 12.52 6.62
N GLU A 196 10.27 13.48 6.54
CA GLU A 196 10.01 14.84 7.05
C GLU A 196 9.01 15.62 6.18
N THR A 197 8.85 15.26 4.90
CA THR A 197 7.92 15.91 3.96
C THR A 197 6.51 15.29 3.94
N LEU A 198 6.30 14.24 4.75
CA LEU A 198 5.12 13.38 4.76
C LEU A 198 3.85 14.16 5.20
N SER A 199 4.01 15.11 6.12
CA SER A 199 2.94 16.00 6.59
C SER A 199 2.39 16.93 5.51
N GLN A 200 3.14 17.24 4.45
CA GLN A 200 2.67 18.14 3.39
C GLN A 200 1.98 17.40 2.22
N ARG A 201 2.19 16.08 2.08
CA ARG A 201 1.73 15.32 0.90
C ARG A 201 0.74 14.20 1.20
N CYS A 202 0.81 13.59 2.38
CA CYS A 202 -0.21 12.64 2.85
C CYS A 202 -1.41 13.33 3.50
N LEU A 203 -1.32 14.64 3.75
CA LEU A 203 -2.36 15.45 4.40
C LEU A 203 -2.83 16.54 3.41
N PRO A 204 -3.78 16.29 2.50
CA PRO A 204 -4.48 17.38 1.81
C PRO A 204 -5.31 18.24 2.77
#